data_AF-A0A267FXT4-F1
#
_entry.id   AF-A0A267FXT4-F1
#
_cell.length_a   1.000
_cell.length_b   1.000
_cell.length_c   1.000
_cell.angle_alpha   90.00
_cell.angle_beta   90.00
_cell.angle_gamma   90.00
#
_symmetry.space_group_name_H-M   'P 1'
#
loop_
_entity.id
_entity.type
_entity.pdbx_description
1 polymer ?
#
loop_
_entity_poly.entity_id
_entity_poly.type
_entity_poly.pdbx_seq_one_letter_code
_entity_poly.pdbx_strand_id
1 'polypeptide(L)'
;MLRLVRPQLVVFAIAMLLVAVHAQSGQREMNMRQLEMVFRPCIVNDRCPRGLSYDMLKEQVPASYMLATYSAQFGGTPSACDCDRSDDRCNRRCYYALYKSMLLGEPAE
;
A
#
# COMPACT_ATOMS: atom_id res chain seq x y z
N MET A 1 -19.22 -32.51 30.39
CA MET A 1 -19.76 -31.13 30.51
C MET A 1 -19.56 -30.42 29.17
N LEU A 2 -20.55 -30.43 28.26
CA LEU A 2 -20.48 -29.68 27.00
C LEU A 2 -21.11 -28.29 27.23
N ARG A 3 -20.33 -27.22 27.08
CA ARG A 3 -20.83 -25.84 27.10
C ARG A 3 -21.64 -25.60 25.82
N LEU A 4 -22.96 -25.41 25.94
CA LEU A 4 -23.79 -24.87 24.87
C LEU A 4 -23.29 -23.44 24.56
N VAL A 5 -22.59 -23.27 23.45
CA VAL A 5 -22.33 -21.94 22.87
C VAL A 5 -23.67 -21.41 22.38
N ARG A 6 -24.15 -20.29 22.93
CA ARG A 6 -25.43 -19.70 22.53
C ARG A 6 -25.36 -19.32 21.04
N PRO A 7 -26.25 -19.82 20.17
CA PRO A 7 -26.19 -19.59 18.72
C PRO A 7 -26.26 -18.09 18.35
N GLN A 8 -26.88 -17.26 19.19
CA GLN A 8 -26.90 -15.80 19.03
C GLN A 8 -25.49 -15.17 19.04
N LEU A 9 -24.57 -15.65 19.87
CA LEU A 9 -23.19 -15.13 19.92
C LEU A 9 -22.42 -15.42 18.62
N VAL A 10 -22.68 -16.58 18.01
CA VAL A 10 -22.07 -16.98 16.74
C VAL A 10 -22.57 -16.10 15.60
N VAL A 11 -23.88 -15.83 15.54
CA VAL A 11 -24.49 -14.98 14.51
C VAL A 11 -23.99 -13.53 14.60
N PHE A 12 -23.88 -12.98 15.82
CA PHE A 12 -23.34 -11.63 16.01
C PHE A 12 -21.86 -11.53 15.59
N ALA A 13 -21.04 -12.52 15.91
CA ALA A 13 -19.64 -12.55 15.50
C ALA A 13 -19.49 -12.59 13.97
N ILE A 14 -20.28 -13.43 13.29
CA ILE A 14 -20.28 -13.52 11.81
C ILE A 14 -20.75 -12.20 11.19
N ALA A 15 -21.80 -11.58 11.71
CA ALA A 15 -22.29 -10.30 11.22
C ALA A 15 -21.23 -9.18 11.36
N MET A 16 -20.53 -9.10 12.49
CA MET A 16 -19.45 -8.13 12.67
C MET A 16 -18.25 -8.39 11.75
N LEU A 17 -17.87 -9.66 11.54
CA LEU A 17 -16.85 -10.04 10.56
C LEU A 17 -17.22 -9.59 9.15
N LEU A 18 -18.48 -9.81 8.73
CA LEU A 18 -18.95 -9.39 7.41
C LEU A 18 -18.91 -7.87 7.23
N VAL A 19 -19.33 -7.09 8.23
CA VAL A 19 -19.27 -5.62 8.18
C VAL A 19 -17.82 -5.12 8.11
N ALA A 20 -16.91 -5.70 8.91
CA ALA A 20 -15.50 -5.35 8.89
C ALA A 20 -14.85 -5.63 7.51
N VAL A 21 -15.17 -6.77 6.89
CA VAL A 21 -14.68 -7.13 5.56
C VAL A 21 -15.16 -6.15 4.49
N HIS A 22 -16.42 -5.72 4.52
CA HIS A 22 -16.95 -4.74 3.55
C HIS A 22 -16.34 -3.34 3.74
N ALA A 23 -16.07 -2.92 4.98
CA ALA A 23 -15.40 -1.64 5.23
C ALA A 23 -13.95 -1.64 4.70
N GLN A 24 -13.25 -2.77 4.86
CA GLN A 24 -11.86 -2.91 4.42
C GLN A 24 -11.73 -2.94 2.89
N SER A 25 -12.68 -3.56 2.18
CA SER A 25 -12.69 -3.57 0.71
C SER A 25 -12.98 -2.19 0.12
N GLY A 26 -13.93 -1.45 0.69
CA GLY A 26 -14.22 -0.07 0.27
C GLY A 26 -13.02 0.87 0.45
N GLN A 27 -12.33 0.77 1.59
CA GLN A 27 -11.12 1.56 1.85
C GLN A 27 -9.99 1.21 0.87
N ARG A 28 -9.78 -0.08 0.60
CA ARG A 28 -8.78 -0.55 -0.36
C ARG A 28 -9.02 0.01 -1.74
N GLU A 29 -10.26 -0.01 -2.22
CA GLU A 29 -10.60 0.50 -3.55
C GLU A 29 -10.34 2.01 -3.65
N MET A 30 -10.68 2.77 -2.61
CA MET A 30 -10.37 4.21 -2.56
C MET A 30 -8.86 4.48 -2.55
N ASN A 31 -8.09 3.74 -1.76
CA ASN A 31 -6.62 3.86 -1.73
C ASN A 31 -6.01 3.52 -3.10
N MET A 32 -6.49 2.45 -3.75
CA MET A 32 -6.03 2.06 -5.09
C MET A 32 -6.34 3.14 -6.12
N ARG A 33 -7.54 3.72 -6.06
CA ARG A 33 -7.95 4.83 -6.94
C ARG A 33 -7.05 6.06 -6.75
N GLN A 34 -6.73 6.43 -5.51
CA GLN A 34 -5.82 7.54 -5.23
C GLN A 34 -4.39 7.24 -5.73
N LEU A 35 -3.91 6.02 -5.50
CA LEU A 35 -2.61 5.56 -6.00
C LEU A 35 -2.50 5.71 -7.51
N GLU A 36 -3.46 5.20 -8.27
CA GLU A 36 -3.39 5.19 -9.73
C GLU A 36 -3.71 6.56 -10.36
N MET A 37 -4.63 7.34 -9.79
CA MET A 37 -5.04 8.63 -10.37
C MET A 37 -4.17 9.82 -9.94
N VAL A 38 -3.54 9.76 -8.78
CA VAL A 38 -2.79 10.90 -8.21
C VAL A 38 -1.31 10.56 -8.05
N PHE A 39 -0.99 9.53 -7.27
CA PHE A 39 0.40 9.27 -6.89
C PHE A 39 1.22 8.70 -8.04
N ARG A 40 0.68 7.75 -8.80
CA ARG A 40 1.37 7.16 -9.94
C ARG A 40 1.75 8.19 -11.01
N PRO A 41 0.84 9.04 -11.52
CA PRO A 41 1.22 10.06 -12.49
C PRO A 41 2.17 11.10 -11.92
N CYS A 42 2.03 11.46 -10.63
CA CYS A 42 2.96 12.38 -9.97
C CYS A 42 4.37 11.80 -9.85
N ILE A 43 4.50 10.59 -9.30
CA ILE A 43 5.80 9.95 -9.03
C ILE A 43 6.45 9.51 -10.34
N VAL A 44 5.73 8.75 -11.17
CA VAL A 44 6.32 8.06 -12.34
C VAL A 44 6.43 8.97 -13.56
N ASN A 45 5.50 9.90 -13.74
CA ASN A 45 5.42 10.75 -14.94
C ASN A 45 5.63 12.24 -14.65
N ASP A 46 5.96 12.61 -13.40
CA ASP A 46 6.17 13.99 -12.95
C ASP A 46 4.94 14.91 -13.13
N ARG A 47 3.74 14.32 -13.14
CA ARG A 47 2.46 15.04 -13.30
C ARG A 47 1.75 15.17 -11.96
N CYS A 48 2.31 15.98 -11.07
CA CYS A 48 1.77 16.20 -9.74
C CYS A 48 0.65 17.26 -9.72
N PRO A 49 -0.39 17.09 -8.88
CA PRO A 49 -1.34 18.18 -8.61
C PRO A 49 -0.65 19.36 -7.94
N ARG A 50 -1.27 20.55 -8.02
CA ARG A 50 -0.72 21.77 -7.38
C ARG A 50 -0.53 21.55 -5.88
N GLY A 51 0.65 21.91 -5.38
CA GLY A 51 1.01 21.77 -3.97
C GLY A 51 1.60 20.40 -3.59
N LEU A 52 1.80 19.51 -4.56
CA LEU A 52 2.50 18.24 -4.38
C LEU A 52 3.67 18.15 -5.37
N SER A 53 4.77 17.55 -4.94
CA SER A 53 5.88 17.16 -5.80
C SER A 53 6.42 15.81 -5.40
N TYR A 54 7.14 15.16 -6.32
CA TYR A 54 7.83 13.92 -6.02
C TYR A 54 8.86 14.10 -4.88
N ASP A 55 9.59 15.22 -4.88
CA ASP A 55 10.60 15.50 -3.84
C ASP A 55 9.97 15.63 -2.46
N MET A 56 8.82 16.33 -2.35
CA MET A 56 8.08 16.44 -1.08
C MET A 56 7.66 15.06 -0.56
N LEU A 57 7.18 14.17 -1.44
CA LEU A 57 6.80 12.80 -1.06
C LEU A 57 8.02 12.03 -0.54
N LYS A 58 9.14 12.10 -1.26
CA LYS A 58 10.39 11.44 -0.93
C LYS A 58 10.98 11.91 0.40
N GLU A 59 10.85 13.20 0.72
CA GLU A 59 11.27 13.76 2.00
C GLU A 59 10.40 13.30 3.18
N GLN A 60 9.08 13.23 2.98
CA GLN A 60 8.15 12.78 4.02
C GLN A 60 8.30 11.30 4.35
N VAL A 61 8.46 10.47 3.31
CA VAL A 61 8.63 9.03 3.47
C VAL A 61 9.86 8.58 2.68
N PRO A 62 11.02 8.46 3.35
CA PRO A 62 12.26 8.07 2.69
C PRO A 62 12.17 6.67 2.06
N ALA A 63 12.70 6.52 0.85
CA ALA A 63 12.73 5.24 0.14
C ALA A 63 13.45 4.14 0.93
N SER A 64 14.50 4.49 1.68
CA SER A 64 15.24 3.56 2.54
C SER A 64 14.37 2.98 3.66
N TYR A 65 13.51 3.81 4.25
CA TYR A 65 12.55 3.36 5.27
C TYR A 65 11.54 2.38 4.65
N MET A 66 10.93 2.74 3.52
CA MET A 66 9.96 1.86 2.86
C MET A 66 10.60 0.56 2.40
N LEU A 67 11.82 0.60 1.88
CA LEU A 67 12.56 -0.60 1.48
C LEU A 67 12.81 -1.52 2.67
N ALA A 68 13.27 -0.96 3.81
CA ALA A 68 13.50 -1.75 5.02
C ALA A 68 12.19 -2.38 5.54
N THR A 69 11.09 -1.63 5.55
CA THR A 69 9.77 -2.14 5.93
C THR A 69 9.30 -3.23 4.97
N TYR A 70 9.45 -3.03 3.66
CA TYR A 70 9.10 -4.01 2.64
C TYR A 70 9.88 -5.30 2.82
N SER A 71 11.21 -5.21 2.93
CA SER A 71 12.08 -6.38 3.11
C SER A 71 11.77 -7.13 4.40
N ALA A 72 11.39 -6.44 5.47
CA ALA A 72 10.98 -7.06 6.72
C ALA A 72 9.62 -7.79 6.62
N GLN A 73 8.70 -7.29 5.80
CA GLN A 73 7.36 -7.86 5.66
C GLN A 73 7.27 -8.97 4.61
N PHE A 74 7.86 -8.75 3.44
CA PHE A 74 7.69 -9.62 2.27
C PHE A 74 8.95 -10.37 1.87
N GLY A 75 10.10 -9.99 2.44
CA GLY A 75 11.40 -10.52 2.04
C GLY A 75 11.90 -9.89 0.73
N GLY A 76 13.22 -9.68 0.64
CA GLY A 76 13.86 -9.17 -0.56
C GLY A 76 13.46 -7.74 -0.94
N THR A 77 13.46 -7.45 -2.24
CA THR A 77 13.15 -6.13 -2.81
C THR A 77 12.16 -6.28 -3.97
N PRO A 78 11.28 -5.30 -4.23
CA PRO A 78 10.39 -5.34 -5.39
C PRO A 78 11.17 -5.42 -6.70
N SER A 79 10.61 -6.07 -7.73
CA SER A 79 11.26 -6.19 -9.04
C SER A 79 11.44 -4.80 -9.70
N ALA A 80 10.51 -3.88 -9.45
CA ALA A 80 10.58 -2.49 -9.88
C ALA A 80 11.79 -1.71 -9.30
N CYS A 81 12.48 -2.28 -8.29
CA CYS A 81 13.69 -1.73 -7.70
C CYS A 81 14.99 -2.39 -8.20
N ASP A 82 14.89 -3.42 -9.04
CA ASP A 82 16.04 -4.11 -9.64
C ASP A 82 16.53 -3.36 -10.89
N CYS A 83 17.25 -2.27 -10.67
CA CYS A 83 17.73 -1.40 -11.72
C CYS A 83 18.88 -0.49 -11.29
N ASP A 84 19.47 0.21 -12.26
CA ASP A 84 20.49 1.22 -12.02
C ASP A 84 19.92 2.38 -11.19
N ARG A 85 20.50 2.60 -10.01
CA ARG A 85 20.13 3.68 -9.08
C ARG A 85 20.48 5.08 -9.61
N SER A 86 21.25 5.17 -10.69
CA SER A 86 21.53 6.43 -11.38
C SER A 86 20.40 6.84 -12.32
N ASP A 87 19.50 5.92 -12.67
CA ASP A 87 18.31 6.20 -13.50
C ASP A 87 17.15 6.71 -12.63
N ASP A 88 16.88 8.02 -12.74
CA ASP A 88 15.77 8.67 -12.03
C ASP A 88 14.41 8.03 -12.35
N ARG A 89 14.19 7.62 -13.60
CA ARG A 89 12.94 6.96 -13.99
C ARG A 89 12.76 5.65 -13.26
N CYS A 90 13.85 4.90 -13.06
CA CYS A 90 13.77 3.69 -12.29
C CYS A 90 13.56 3.96 -10.79
N ASN A 91 14.29 4.90 -10.21
CA ASN A 91 14.12 5.29 -8.81
C ASN A 91 12.67 5.69 -8.49
N ARG A 92 12.02 6.43 -9.40
CA ARG A 92 10.60 6.80 -9.29
C ARG A 92 9.68 5.58 -9.32
N ARG A 93 9.93 4.60 -10.20
CA ARG A 93 9.16 3.35 -10.27
C ARG A 93 9.31 2.51 -9.01
N CYS A 94 10.55 2.33 -8.56
CA CYS A 94 10.86 1.66 -7.30
C CYS A 94 10.14 2.35 -6.12
N TYR A 95 10.23 3.68 -6.05
CA TYR A 95 9.55 4.46 -5.01
C TYR A 95 8.03 4.23 -5.03
N TYR A 96 7.40 4.29 -6.21
CA TYR A 96 5.96 4.05 -6.34
C TYR A 96 5.57 2.63 -5.91
N ALA A 97 6.35 1.62 -6.31
CA ALA A 97 6.15 0.23 -5.92
C ALA A 97 6.16 0.07 -4.40
N LEU A 98 7.20 0.59 -3.73
CA LEU A 98 7.31 0.56 -2.28
C LEU A 98 6.17 1.31 -1.58
N TYR A 99 5.81 2.50 -2.07
CA TYR A 99 4.73 3.31 -1.52
C TYR A 99 3.35 2.62 -1.64
N LYS A 100 3.09 1.99 -2.79
CA LYS A 100 1.89 1.17 -3.04
C LYS A 100 1.83 0.00 -2.06
N SER A 101 2.93 -0.74 -1.88
CA SER A 101 2.98 -1.86 -0.94
C SER A 101 2.71 -1.45 0.50
N MET A 102 3.28 -0.33 0.94
CA MET A 102 3.06 0.19 2.29
C MET A 102 1.59 0.59 2.53
N LEU A 103 0.92 1.16 1.51
CA LEU A 103 -0.48 1.58 1.60
C LEU A 103 -1.49 0.44 1.48
N LEU A 104 -1.17 -0.59 0.70
CA LEU A 104 -2.08 -1.72 0.45
C LEU A 104 -1.81 -2.93 1.33
N GLY A 105 -0.62 -3.02 1.92
CA GLY A 105 -0.19 -4.19 2.69
C GLY A 105 0.05 -5.42 1.81
N GLU A 106 0.41 -5.22 0.54
CA GLU A 106 0.62 -6.28 -0.45
C GLU A 106 2.01 -6.15 -1.11
N PRO A 107 2.63 -7.26 -1.54
CA PRO A 107 3.91 -7.19 -2.23
C PRO A 107 3.78 -6.40 -3.54
N ALA A 108 4.84 -5.68 -3.89
CA ALA A 108 4.88 -4.91 -5.13
C ALA A 108 5.48 -5.80 -6.22
N GLU A 109 4.71 -5.98 -7.28
CA GLU A 109 5.15 -6.63 -8.53
C GLU A 109 6.03 -5.68 -9.34
#